data_AF-A0A7V7WKW1-F1
#
_entry.id   AF-A0A7V7WKW1-F1
#
_cell.length_a   1.000
_cell.length_b   1.000
_cell.length_c   1.000
_cell.angle_alpha   90.00
_cell.angle_beta   90.00
_cell.angle_gamma   90.00
#
_symmetry.space_group_name_H-M   'P 1'
#
loop_
_entity.id
_entity.type
_entity.pdbx_description
1 polymer ?
#
loop_
_entity_poly.entity_id
_entity_poly.type
_entity_poly.pdbx_seq_one_letter_code
_entity_poly.pdbx_strand_id
1 'polypeptide(L)'
;MSHVAVAHAARTYRDLADCSFLAAPCDRLPLPDGSFDLIVSFETIEHVDAATQQRMIGEFARLLAPGGLLIISSPNRATYSDSTGYRNEFHVQELYRHELAALLTPFFPAQRWFGQKIQSFSALWAEDGPGGAFQALELSGATTRDYRGPEPLYFVLLLARSPGDLPHPLPALSLFLDAPESLQASHSGAQRELIELGERFSAERSRLEAVVAARERALADRDVAFAHLESLKTRAESVVVERDAQLAQANGHVVHLEGLVAEREHLVEERDAQIEALQELLREEQQAHAQLVVELRDSLQAKFELNATLQGIEAERAKLVREVNEQVQRLADREKEVGECYRLIADLQATVLYRQSFRWWLRLPLARMKMTLRQT
;
A
#
# COMPACT_ATOMS: atom_id res chain seq x y z
N MET A 1 52.97 16.85 -48.48
CA MET A 1 54.35 16.83 -47.95
C MET A 1 54.31 16.56 -46.44
N SER A 2 55.08 15.61 -45.93
CA SER A 2 55.09 15.25 -44.51
C SER A 2 56.45 15.54 -43.86
N HIS A 3 56.60 16.69 -43.20
CA HIS A 3 57.81 17.01 -42.43
C HIS A 3 58.05 16.04 -41.26
N VAL A 4 56.98 15.45 -40.73
CA VAL A 4 57.05 14.46 -39.65
C VAL A 4 57.72 13.18 -40.12
N ALA A 5 57.38 12.70 -41.33
CA ALA A 5 58.00 11.51 -41.91
C ALA A 5 59.50 11.70 -42.15
N VAL A 6 59.89 12.85 -42.71
CA VAL A 6 61.30 13.20 -42.95
C VAL A 6 62.09 13.29 -41.64
N ALA A 7 61.52 13.95 -40.61
CA ALA A 7 62.16 14.05 -39.30
C ALA A 7 62.27 12.69 -38.59
N HIS A 8 61.29 11.80 -38.77
CA HIS A 8 61.38 10.42 -38.28
C HIS A 8 62.50 9.66 -38.98
N ALA A 9 62.53 9.66 -40.32
CA ALA A 9 63.55 8.97 -41.10
C ALA A 9 64.97 9.46 -40.76
N ALA A 10 65.17 10.79 -40.65
CA ALA A 10 66.44 11.37 -40.25
C ALA A 10 66.92 10.93 -38.86
N ARG A 11 66.00 10.64 -37.93
CA ARG A 11 66.35 10.09 -36.62
C ARG A 11 66.62 8.59 -36.68
N THR A 12 65.77 7.83 -37.36
CA THR A 12 65.81 6.36 -37.41
C THR A 12 67.04 5.86 -38.16
N TYR A 13 67.42 6.54 -39.24
CA TYR A 13 68.50 6.14 -40.13
C TYR A 13 69.77 6.99 -39.99
N ARG A 14 69.91 7.68 -38.85
CA ARG A 14 71.01 8.63 -38.60
C ARG A 14 72.42 8.02 -38.68
N ASP A 15 72.53 6.71 -38.48
CA ASP A 15 73.81 5.99 -38.44
C ASP A 15 74.21 5.43 -39.81
N LEU A 16 73.37 5.58 -40.85
CA LEU A 16 73.74 5.25 -42.23
C LEU A 16 74.65 6.34 -42.79
N ALA A 17 75.85 5.95 -43.20
CA ALA A 17 76.71 6.81 -44.00
C ALA A 17 76.04 7.13 -45.35
N ASP A 18 76.35 8.31 -45.91
CA ASP A 18 75.90 8.73 -47.25
C ASP A 18 74.37 8.79 -47.44
N CYS A 19 73.61 9.04 -46.37
CA CYS A 19 72.16 9.22 -46.42
C CYS A 19 71.75 10.68 -46.14
N SER A 20 70.93 11.26 -47.02
CA SER A 20 70.38 12.60 -46.84
C SER A 20 68.86 12.60 -46.99
N PHE A 21 68.17 13.38 -46.16
CA PHE A 21 66.71 13.48 -46.15
C PHE A 21 66.26 14.87 -46.58
N LEU A 22 65.36 14.94 -47.56
CA LEU A 22 64.84 16.19 -48.12
C LEU A 22 63.31 16.18 -48.11
N ALA A 23 62.71 17.26 -47.58
CA ALA A 23 61.29 17.52 -47.69
C ALA A 23 61.03 18.45 -48.89
N ALA A 24 60.40 17.93 -49.94
CA ALA A 24 60.05 18.69 -51.14
C ALA A 24 58.82 18.09 -51.84
N PRO A 25 58.14 18.84 -52.73
CA PRO A 25 57.09 18.31 -53.60
C PRO A 25 57.65 17.24 -54.56
N CYS A 26 56.91 16.18 -54.80
CA CYS A 26 57.34 15.08 -55.68
C CYS A 26 57.37 15.46 -57.18
N ASP A 27 56.69 16.54 -57.56
CA ASP A 27 56.61 17.03 -58.93
C ASP A 27 57.61 18.14 -59.26
N ARG A 28 58.40 18.58 -58.27
CA ARG A 28 59.49 19.56 -58.44
C ARG A 28 60.49 19.51 -57.27
N LEU A 29 61.49 18.66 -57.40
CA LEU A 29 62.57 18.48 -56.44
C LEU A 29 63.72 19.49 -56.74
N PRO A 30 64.28 20.15 -55.72
CA PRO A 30 65.38 21.11 -55.88
C PRO A 30 66.74 20.40 -56.05
N LEU A 31 66.82 19.47 -57.00
CA LEU A 31 67.98 18.62 -57.27
C LEU A 31 68.41 18.74 -58.74
N PRO A 32 69.71 18.62 -59.05
CA PRO A 32 70.21 18.75 -60.43
C PRO A 32 69.67 17.67 -61.36
N ASP A 33 69.54 17.99 -62.65
CA ASP A 33 69.23 17.01 -63.70
C ASP A 33 70.28 15.89 -63.73
N GLY A 34 69.85 14.67 -64.07
CA GLY A 34 70.76 13.54 -64.29
C GLY A 34 71.64 13.15 -63.09
N SER A 35 71.16 13.40 -61.87
CA SER A 35 71.93 13.20 -60.63
C SER A 35 71.73 11.83 -59.98
N PHE A 36 70.83 11.00 -60.50
CA PHE A 36 70.51 9.68 -59.92
C PHE A 36 70.61 8.55 -60.94
N ASP A 37 71.28 7.47 -60.57
CA ASP A 37 71.29 6.22 -61.36
C ASP A 37 70.02 5.38 -61.13
N LEU A 38 69.37 5.54 -59.97
CA LEU A 38 68.18 4.81 -59.57
C LEU A 38 67.25 5.71 -58.75
N ILE A 39 65.97 5.72 -59.11
CA ILE A 39 64.90 6.31 -58.30
C ILE A 39 63.93 5.21 -57.90
N VAL A 40 63.51 5.21 -56.63
CA VAL A 40 62.53 4.27 -56.09
C VAL A 40 61.37 5.05 -55.49
N SER A 41 60.14 4.76 -55.92
CA SER A 41 58.91 5.42 -55.46
C SER A 41 57.82 4.38 -55.22
N PHE A 42 57.57 4.03 -53.96
CA PHE A 42 56.55 3.04 -53.59
C PHE A 42 55.35 3.73 -52.95
N GLU A 43 54.13 3.35 -53.36
CA GLU A 43 52.84 3.80 -52.81
C GLU A 43 52.82 5.34 -52.63
N THR A 44 52.89 6.06 -53.76
CA THR A 44 53.04 7.52 -53.75
C THR A 44 52.22 8.19 -54.85
N ILE A 45 52.19 7.62 -56.07
CA ILE A 45 51.56 8.24 -57.24
C ILE A 45 50.04 8.41 -57.07
N GLU A 46 49.40 7.51 -56.34
CA GLU A 46 47.98 7.47 -56.05
C GLU A 46 47.51 8.58 -55.09
N HIS A 47 48.45 9.22 -54.39
CA HIS A 47 48.17 10.28 -53.41
C HIS A 47 48.08 11.69 -54.02
N VAL A 48 48.22 11.81 -55.34
CA VAL A 48 48.15 13.09 -56.06
C VAL A 48 47.20 13.01 -57.25
N ASP A 49 46.70 14.17 -57.71
CA ASP A 49 45.83 14.24 -58.88
C ASP A 49 46.56 13.90 -60.19
N ALA A 50 45.81 13.56 -61.25
CA ALA A 50 46.35 13.21 -62.57
C ALA A 50 47.40 14.18 -63.13
N ALA A 51 47.18 15.49 -62.98
CA ALA A 51 48.10 16.50 -63.52
C ALA A 51 49.43 16.48 -62.76
N THR A 52 49.37 16.27 -61.45
CA THR A 52 50.53 16.12 -60.58
C THR A 52 51.23 14.78 -60.80
N GLN A 53 50.50 13.69 -61.04
CA GLN A 53 51.08 12.40 -61.44
C GLN A 53 51.96 12.56 -62.69
N GLN A 54 51.46 13.23 -63.72
CA GLN A 54 52.24 13.45 -64.95
C GLN A 54 53.51 14.27 -64.71
N ARG A 55 53.43 15.34 -63.90
CA ARG A 55 54.61 16.15 -63.55
C ARG A 55 55.61 15.38 -62.70
N MET A 56 55.14 14.57 -61.75
CA MET A 56 55.98 13.69 -60.92
C MET A 56 56.78 12.70 -61.77
N ILE A 57 56.16 12.04 -62.75
CA ILE A 57 56.90 11.13 -63.66
C ILE A 57 57.91 11.89 -64.51
N GLY A 58 57.54 13.08 -65.01
CA GLY A 58 58.48 13.94 -65.75
C GLY A 58 59.67 14.39 -64.90
N GLU A 59 59.43 14.67 -63.62
CA GLU A 59 60.46 15.05 -62.67
C GLU A 59 61.43 13.90 -62.39
N PHE A 60 60.93 12.67 -62.22
CA PHE A 60 61.79 11.48 -62.12
C PHE A 60 62.62 11.28 -63.39
N ALA A 61 62.03 11.50 -64.56
CA ALA A 61 62.77 11.43 -65.81
C ALA A 61 63.91 12.47 -65.85
N ARG A 62 63.64 13.73 -65.46
CA ARG A 62 64.66 14.81 -65.40
C ARG A 62 65.83 14.45 -64.49
N LEU A 63 65.54 13.87 -63.33
CA LEU A 63 66.53 13.54 -62.31
C LEU A 63 67.39 12.32 -62.64
N LEU A 64 66.87 11.37 -63.43
CA LEU A 64 67.62 10.19 -63.82
C LEU A 64 68.74 10.51 -64.81
N ALA A 65 69.93 10.02 -64.51
CA ALA A 65 71.07 10.01 -65.41
C ALA A 65 70.76 9.20 -66.69
N PRO A 66 71.50 9.40 -67.78
CA PRO A 66 71.42 8.50 -68.94
C PRO A 66 71.68 7.05 -68.52
N GLY A 67 70.78 6.13 -68.89
CA GLY A 67 70.81 4.73 -68.45
C GLY A 67 70.24 4.47 -67.05
N GLY A 68 69.79 5.51 -66.34
CA GLY A 68 69.18 5.39 -65.02
C GLY A 68 67.82 4.69 -65.04
N LEU A 69 67.46 4.11 -63.90
CA LEU A 69 66.27 3.27 -63.73
C LEU A 69 65.27 3.90 -62.77
N LEU A 70 63.98 3.74 -63.06
CA LEU A 70 62.91 4.05 -62.11
C LEU A 70 62.23 2.75 -61.66
N ILE A 71 62.13 2.54 -60.35
CA ILE A 71 61.27 1.53 -59.75
C ILE A 71 60.07 2.24 -59.13
N ILE A 72 58.86 1.91 -59.58
CA ILE A 72 57.64 2.50 -59.06
C ILE A 72 56.63 1.43 -58.68
N SER A 73 55.90 1.62 -57.57
CA SER A 73 54.70 0.84 -57.26
C SER A 73 53.43 1.66 -57.38
N SER A 74 52.32 0.97 -57.62
CA SER A 74 50.98 1.54 -57.61
C SER A 74 49.98 0.45 -57.25
N PRO A 75 48.94 0.74 -56.45
CA PRO A 75 47.80 -0.16 -56.31
C PRO A 75 47.15 -0.39 -57.68
N ASN A 76 46.66 -1.61 -57.91
CA ASN A 76 45.86 -1.94 -59.08
C ASN A 76 44.39 -1.63 -58.77
N ARG A 77 43.87 -0.48 -59.21
CA ARG A 77 42.50 -0.03 -58.89
C ARG A 77 41.42 -1.12 -59.00
N ALA A 78 41.50 -1.94 -60.06
CA ALA A 78 40.53 -3.00 -60.33
C ALA A 78 40.46 -4.04 -59.20
N THR A 79 41.59 -4.39 -58.60
CA THR A 79 41.64 -5.36 -57.50
C THR A 79 41.65 -4.67 -56.14
N TYR A 80 42.37 -3.56 -55.99
CA TYR A 80 42.55 -2.86 -54.71
C TYR A 80 41.27 -2.20 -54.21
N SER A 81 40.55 -1.47 -55.08
CA SER A 81 39.35 -0.72 -54.71
C SER A 81 38.07 -1.37 -55.22
N ASP A 82 37.98 -1.65 -56.52
CA ASP A 82 36.71 -2.06 -57.13
C ASP A 82 36.27 -3.45 -56.63
N SER A 83 37.21 -4.40 -56.50
CA SER A 83 36.89 -5.76 -56.07
C SER A 83 36.65 -5.90 -54.57
N THR A 84 37.27 -5.05 -53.74
CA THR A 84 37.17 -5.10 -52.28
C THR A 84 36.09 -4.17 -51.73
N GLY A 85 35.68 -3.17 -52.51
CA GLY A 85 34.87 -2.04 -52.03
C GLY A 85 35.61 -1.10 -51.08
N TYR A 86 36.91 -1.33 -50.85
CA TYR A 86 37.74 -0.49 -49.99
C TYR A 86 38.04 0.84 -50.69
N ARG A 87 38.00 1.93 -49.94
CA ARG A 87 38.42 3.25 -50.40
C ARG A 87 39.35 3.84 -49.38
N ASN A 88 40.61 4.01 -49.75
CA ASN A 88 41.56 4.74 -48.94
C ASN A 88 41.30 6.25 -49.09
N GLU A 89 40.99 6.94 -48.00
CA GLU A 89 40.70 8.39 -48.01
C GLU A 89 41.88 9.23 -48.48
N PHE A 90 43.10 8.69 -48.41
CA PHE A 90 44.32 9.37 -48.85
C PHE A 90 44.66 9.11 -50.32
N HIS A 91 44.00 8.16 -50.99
CA HIS A 91 44.20 7.90 -52.41
C HIS A 91 43.35 8.88 -53.22
N VAL A 92 44.01 9.92 -53.75
CA VAL A 92 43.37 10.93 -54.59
C VAL A 92 43.00 10.34 -55.95
N GLN A 93 43.90 9.55 -56.54
CA GLN A 93 43.68 8.95 -57.85
C GLN A 93 44.40 7.62 -58.06
N GLU A 94 43.64 6.53 -57.98
CA GLU A 94 44.12 5.20 -58.37
C GLU A 94 43.93 4.97 -59.87
N LEU A 95 44.92 4.30 -60.48
CA LEU A 95 44.96 4.03 -61.92
C LEU A 95 44.71 2.56 -62.22
N TYR A 96 44.01 2.28 -63.31
CA TYR A 96 44.03 0.96 -63.92
C TYR A 96 45.38 0.71 -64.60
N ARG A 97 45.72 -0.56 -64.81
CA ARG A 97 46.97 -0.98 -65.48
C ARG A 97 47.25 -0.21 -66.78
N HIS A 98 46.24 -0.06 -67.63
CA HIS A 98 46.38 0.58 -68.94
C HIS A 98 46.59 2.11 -68.82
N GLU A 99 45.97 2.75 -67.83
CA GLU A 99 46.14 4.19 -67.55
C GLU A 99 47.55 4.46 -67.01
N LEU A 100 48.02 3.64 -66.08
CA LEU A 100 49.39 3.72 -65.57
C LEU A 100 50.41 3.51 -66.70
N ALA A 101 50.20 2.51 -67.56
CA ALA A 101 51.06 2.31 -68.74
C ALA A 101 51.08 3.53 -69.66
N ALA A 102 49.91 4.11 -69.96
CA ALA A 102 49.77 5.30 -70.81
C ALA A 102 50.46 6.54 -70.19
N LEU A 103 50.37 6.71 -68.87
CA LEU A 103 51.03 7.78 -68.13
C LEU A 103 52.56 7.67 -68.21
N LEU A 104 53.10 6.45 -68.09
CA LEU A 104 54.54 6.19 -68.03
C LEU A 104 55.21 6.18 -69.41
N THR A 105 54.50 5.72 -70.45
CA THR A 105 55.04 5.51 -71.80
C THR A 105 55.78 6.71 -72.39
N PRO A 106 55.30 7.97 -72.28
CA PRO A 106 55.98 9.13 -72.84
C PRO A 106 57.39 9.39 -72.27
N PHE A 107 57.65 8.92 -71.04
CA PHE A 107 58.91 9.15 -70.33
C PHE A 107 59.79 7.90 -70.29
N PHE A 108 59.15 6.74 -70.13
CA PHE A 108 59.79 5.43 -69.97
C PHE A 108 59.09 4.40 -70.86
N PRO A 109 59.45 4.30 -72.15
CA PRO A 109 58.86 3.34 -73.07
C PRO A 109 59.30 1.90 -72.78
N ALA A 110 60.44 1.69 -72.11
CA ALA A 110 60.89 0.38 -71.69
C ALA A 110 60.35 0.07 -70.28
N GLN A 111 59.44 -0.90 -70.20
CA GLN A 111 58.72 -1.22 -68.95
C GLN A 111 58.73 -2.71 -68.68
N ARG A 112 59.16 -3.11 -67.48
CA ARG A 112 58.97 -4.45 -66.95
C ARG A 112 57.98 -4.40 -65.79
N TRP A 113 56.94 -5.22 -65.88
CA TRP A 113 55.84 -5.26 -64.92
C TRP A 113 55.95 -6.50 -64.04
N PHE A 114 55.78 -6.31 -62.73
CA PHE A 114 55.63 -7.35 -61.74
C PHE A 114 54.31 -7.16 -61.00
N GLY A 115 53.59 -8.26 -60.79
CA GLY A 115 52.42 -8.29 -59.93
C GLY A 115 52.83 -8.65 -58.51
N GLN A 116 52.33 -7.91 -57.52
CA GLN A 116 52.56 -8.21 -56.11
C GLN A 116 51.22 -8.44 -55.42
N LYS A 117 51.16 -9.54 -54.66
CA LYS A 117 50.07 -9.87 -53.76
C LYS A 117 50.61 -10.74 -52.64
N ILE A 118 50.30 -10.41 -51.39
CA ILE A 118 50.62 -11.29 -50.26
C ILE A 118 49.71 -12.51 -50.36
N GLN A 119 50.32 -13.69 -50.36
CA GLN A 119 49.60 -14.97 -50.41
C GLN A 119 50.21 -15.93 -49.40
N SER A 120 49.35 -16.75 -48.81
CA SER A 120 49.76 -17.94 -48.07
C SER A 120 49.73 -19.13 -49.01
N PHE A 121 50.82 -19.88 -49.07
CA PHE A 121 50.92 -21.12 -49.83
C PHE A 121 51.33 -22.27 -48.91
N SER A 122 50.91 -23.48 -49.25
CA SER A 122 51.49 -24.69 -48.67
C SER A 122 52.77 -25.00 -49.43
N ALA A 123 53.88 -25.14 -48.72
CA ALA A 123 55.17 -25.51 -49.31
C ALA A 123 55.46 -26.98 -49.03
N LEU A 124 55.93 -27.69 -50.06
CA LEU A 124 56.46 -29.05 -49.96
C LEU A 124 57.87 -29.05 -50.58
N TRP A 125 58.84 -29.60 -49.87
CA TRP A 125 60.21 -29.74 -50.36
C TRP A 125 60.75 -31.14 -50.05
N ALA A 126 61.69 -31.60 -50.86
CA ALA A 126 62.44 -32.81 -50.57
C ALA A 126 63.54 -32.48 -49.56
N GLU A 127 63.61 -33.23 -48.45
CA GLU A 127 64.68 -33.06 -47.45
C GLU A 127 66.04 -33.56 -47.97
N ASP A 128 66.04 -34.54 -48.90
CA ASP A 128 67.25 -35.25 -49.36
C ASP A 128 67.66 -34.94 -50.82
N GLY A 129 67.21 -33.83 -51.40
CA GLY A 129 67.42 -33.50 -52.82
C GLY A 129 68.52 -32.47 -53.09
N PRO A 130 69.25 -32.55 -54.21
CA PRO A 130 70.06 -31.41 -54.68
C PRO A 130 69.09 -30.28 -55.04
N GLY A 131 69.04 -29.23 -54.21
CA GLY A 131 68.17 -28.08 -54.44
C GLY A 131 68.37 -27.50 -55.84
N GLY A 132 67.29 -27.12 -56.54
CA GLY A 132 67.46 -26.50 -57.85
C GLY A 132 66.26 -26.43 -58.80
N ALA A 133 65.14 -27.06 -58.49
CA ALA A 133 63.91 -26.88 -59.27
C ALA A 133 62.69 -26.88 -58.36
N PHE A 134 61.86 -25.85 -58.49
CA PHE A 134 60.59 -25.72 -57.76
C PHE A 134 59.44 -25.72 -58.75
N GLN A 135 58.31 -26.31 -58.35
CA GLN A 135 57.06 -26.23 -59.10
C GLN A 135 56.04 -25.44 -58.28
N ALA A 136 55.29 -24.57 -58.95
CA ALA A 136 54.14 -23.89 -58.36
C ALA A 136 52.86 -24.48 -58.97
N LEU A 137 51.99 -25.01 -58.12
CA LEU A 137 50.72 -25.61 -58.50
C LEU A 137 49.57 -24.93 -57.76
N GLU A 138 48.43 -24.82 -58.41
CA GLU A 138 47.18 -24.40 -57.77
C GLU A 138 46.14 -25.53 -57.80
N LEU A 139 45.36 -25.62 -56.73
CA LEU A 139 44.26 -26.57 -56.61
C LEU A 139 43.04 -26.03 -57.37
N SER A 140 42.55 -26.81 -58.33
CA SER A 140 41.37 -26.52 -59.13
C SER A 140 40.34 -27.62 -58.91
N GLY A 141 39.56 -27.50 -57.83
CA GLY A 141 38.65 -28.57 -57.39
C GLY A 141 39.46 -29.72 -56.76
N ALA A 142 39.42 -30.89 -57.38
CA ALA A 142 40.15 -32.08 -56.90
C ALA A 142 41.47 -32.34 -57.66
N THR A 143 41.85 -31.49 -58.63
CA THR A 143 43.07 -31.64 -59.42
C THR A 143 44.01 -30.45 -59.26
N THR A 144 45.29 -30.66 -59.55
CA THR A 144 46.30 -29.59 -59.58
C THR A 144 46.57 -29.14 -61.00
N ARG A 145 46.86 -27.84 -61.19
CA ARG A 145 47.33 -27.26 -62.45
C ARG A 145 48.49 -26.31 -62.20
N ASP A 146 49.26 -25.99 -63.24
CA ASP A 146 50.34 -25.01 -63.14
C ASP A 146 49.80 -23.66 -62.66
N TYR A 147 50.39 -23.15 -61.58
CA TYR A 147 50.00 -21.87 -61.01
C TYR A 147 50.39 -20.73 -61.94
N ARG A 148 49.43 -19.86 -62.26
CA ARG A 148 49.60 -18.75 -63.21
C ARG A 148 49.78 -17.38 -62.55
N GLY A 149 49.81 -17.32 -61.22
CA GLY A 149 49.77 -16.06 -60.48
C GLY A 149 48.33 -15.53 -60.32
N PRO A 150 48.00 -14.85 -59.20
CA PRO A 150 46.72 -14.18 -59.04
C PRO A 150 46.67 -12.90 -59.87
N GLU A 151 45.48 -12.34 -60.01
CA GLU A 151 45.34 -10.92 -60.33
C GLU A 151 46.11 -10.08 -59.28
N PRO A 152 47.01 -9.19 -59.72
CA PRO A 152 47.90 -8.45 -58.83
C PRO A 152 47.11 -7.44 -58.00
N LEU A 153 47.47 -7.29 -56.73
CA LEU A 153 46.93 -6.25 -55.86
C LEU A 153 47.69 -4.94 -56.05
N TYR A 154 49.01 -5.04 -56.19
CA TYR A 154 49.91 -3.94 -56.52
C TYR A 154 50.70 -4.27 -57.78
N PHE A 155 51.04 -3.25 -58.54
CA PHE A 155 52.06 -3.34 -59.57
C PHE A 155 53.38 -2.84 -59.00
N VAL A 156 54.47 -3.54 -59.32
CA VAL A 156 55.84 -3.03 -59.17
C VAL A 156 56.44 -3.00 -60.57
N LEU A 157 56.93 -1.84 -60.99
CA LEU A 157 57.44 -1.64 -62.33
C LEU A 157 58.91 -1.25 -62.26
N LEU A 158 59.70 -1.84 -63.17
CA LEU A 158 61.04 -1.39 -63.48
C LEU A 158 61.01 -0.70 -64.85
N LEU A 159 61.45 0.55 -64.88
CA LEU A 159 61.26 1.47 -65.99
C LEU A 159 62.60 2.04 -66.44
N ALA A 160 62.76 2.16 -67.74
CA ALA A 160 63.93 2.77 -68.36
C ALA A 160 63.56 3.56 -69.62
N ARG A 161 64.49 4.40 -70.09
CA ARG A 161 64.32 5.18 -71.33
C ARG A 161 64.52 4.31 -72.57
N SER A 162 65.42 3.33 -72.50
CA SER A 162 65.69 2.37 -73.58
C SER A 162 65.55 0.93 -73.09
N PRO A 163 65.08 -0.01 -73.94
CA PRO A 163 65.06 -1.44 -73.59
C PRO A 163 66.43 -2.02 -73.21
N GLY A 164 67.52 -1.47 -73.75
CA GLY A 164 68.88 -1.91 -73.46
C GLY A 164 69.38 -1.54 -72.06
N ASP A 165 68.71 -0.58 -71.39
CA ASP A 165 69.06 -0.14 -70.04
C ASP A 165 68.43 -1.06 -68.97
N LEU A 166 67.39 -1.83 -69.33
CA LEU A 166 66.77 -2.76 -68.40
C LEU A 166 67.74 -3.92 -68.09
N PRO A 167 67.95 -4.26 -66.80
CA PRO A 167 68.80 -5.39 -66.43
C PRO A 167 68.20 -6.71 -66.95
N HIS A 168 69.07 -7.64 -67.33
CA HIS A 168 68.68 -8.97 -67.79
C HIS A 168 69.72 -10.03 -67.33
N PRO A 169 69.28 -11.23 -66.89
CA PRO A 169 67.90 -11.68 -66.75
C PRO A 169 67.24 -11.13 -65.49
N LEU A 170 65.94 -10.79 -65.60
CA LEU A 170 65.09 -10.52 -64.45
C LEU A 170 64.37 -11.80 -64.03
N PRO A 171 64.16 -12.03 -62.72
CA PRO A 171 63.48 -13.23 -62.24
C PRO A 171 62.03 -13.26 -62.77
N ALA A 172 61.55 -14.45 -63.13
CA ALA A 172 60.14 -14.67 -63.46
C ALA A 172 59.26 -14.64 -62.21
N LEU A 173 59.81 -15.01 -61.05
CA LEU A 173 59.16 -15.02 -59.75
C LEU A 173 60.22 -14.74 -58.67
N SER A 174 59.86 -13.89 -57.70
CA SER A 174 60.64 -13.69 -56.48
C SER A 174 59.72 -13.96 -55.29
N LEU A 175 60.10 -14.91 -54.44
CA LEU A 175 59.37 -15.26 -53.22
C LEU A 175 60.17 -14.73 -52.03
N PHE A 176 59.60 -13.75 -51.33
CA PHE A 176 60.16 -13.26 -50.09
C PHE A 176 59.43 -13.95 -48.93
N LEU A 177 60.18 -14.72 -48.14
CA LEU A 177 59.65 -15.48 -47.02
C LEU A 177 59.98 -14.74 -45.72
N ASP A 178 58.94 -14.55 -44.90
CA ASP A 178 59.09 -14.16 -43.51
C ASP A 178 59.47 -15.40 -42.70
N ALA A 179 60.77 -15.64 -42.51
CA ALA A 179 61.27 -16.87 -41.86
C ALA A 179 60.70 -17.11 -40.44
N PRO A 180 60.46 -16.08 -39.61
CA PRO A 180 59.71 -16.22 -38.36
C PRO A 180 58.21 -16.53 -38.50
N GLU A 181 57.66 -16.49 -39.71
CA GLU A 181 56.22 -16.62 -40.00
C GLU A 181 55.36 -15.61 -39.19
N SER A 182 55.89 -14.42 -38.94
CA SER A 182 55.29 -13.41 -38.08
C SER A 182 53.91 -12.94 -38.57
N LEU A 183 53.70 -12.86 -39.89
CA LEU A 183 52.39 -12.55 -40.48
C LEU A 183 51.36 -13.65 -40.18
N GLN A 184 51.73 -14.92 -40.33
CA GLN A 184 50.86 -16.05 -40.05
C GLN A 184 50.56 -16.16 -38.55
N ALA A 185 51.57 -15.96 -37.70
CA ALA A 185 51.40 -15.91 -36.25
C ALA A 185 50.44 -14.80 -35.83
N SER A 186 50.55 -13.61 -36.43
CA SER A 186 49.67 -12.47 -36.16
C SER A 186 48.22 -12.75 -36.57
N HIS A 187 48.00 -13.29 -37.78
CA HIS A 187 46.66 -13.69 -38.22
C HIS A 187 46.05 -14.78 -37.32
N SER A 188 46.85 -15.78 -36.94
CA SER A 188 46.40 -16.85 -36.04
C SER A 188 46.10 -16.35 -34.63
N GLY A 189 46.82 -15.33 -34.16
CA GLY A 189 46.55 -14.63 -32.91
C GLY A 189 45.23 -13.88 -32.95
N ALA A 190 45.02 -13.05 -33.98
CA ALA A 190 43.78 -12.29 -34.17
C ALA A 190 42.56 -13.21 -34.31
N GLN A 191 42.70 -14.35 -35.01
CA GLN A 191 41.63 -15.33 -35.14
C GLN A 191 41.26 -15.96 -33.79
N ARG A 192 42.25 -16.28 -32.94
CA ARG A 192 42.00 -16.78 -31.58
C ARG A 192 41.28 -15.74 -30.73
N GLU A 193 41.73 -14.49 -30.78
CA GLU A 193 41.07 -13.40 -30.05
C GLU A 193 39.62 -13.21 -30.50
N LEU A 194 39.34 -13.32 -31.81
CA LEU A 194 37.99 -13.23 -32.34
C LEU A 194 37.09 -14.38 -31.86
N ILE A 195 37.62 -15.60 -31.79
CA ILE A 195 36.90 -16.76 -31.24
C ILE A 195 36.58 -16.54 -29.76
N GLU A 196 37.59 -16.16 -28.95
CA GLU A 196 37.39 -15.88 -27.52
C GLU A 196 36.37 -14.75 -27.29
N LEU A 197 36.42 -13.71 -28.11
CA LEU A 197 35.47 -12.60 -28.05
C LEU A 197 34.05 -13.07 -28.41
N GLY A 198 33.91 -13.93 -29.42
CA GLY A 198 32.64 -14.57 -29.79
C GLY A 198 32.06 -15.41 -28.65
N GLU A 199 32.88 -16.18 -27.95
CA GLU A 199 32.46 -16.96 -26.78
C GLU A 199 32.00 -16.06 -25.63
N ARG A 200 32.72 -14.97 -25.34
CA ARG A 200 32.33 -13.99 -24.31
C ARG A 200 31.01 -13.31 -24.64
N PHE A 201 30.82 -12.88 -25.89
CA PHE A 201 29.55 -12.29 -26.32
C PHE A 201 28.39 -13.28 -26.23
N SER A 202 28.62 -14.54 -26.59
CA SER A 202 27.60 -15.58 -26.46
C SER A 202 27.19 -15.80 -25.00
N ALA A 203 28.18 -15.89 -24.10
CA ALA A 203 27.94 -16.06 -22.66
C ALA A 203 27.18 -14.87 -22.06
N GLU A 204 27.58 -13.64 -22.41
CA GLU A 204 26.90 -12.43 -21.92
C GLU A 204 25.48 -12.31 -22.47
N ARG A 205 25.25 -12.68 -23.74
CA ARG A 205 23.90 -12.75 -24.32
C ARG A 205 23.02 -13.73 -23.53
N SER A 206 23.49 -14.94 -23.26
CA SER A 206 22.75 -15.93 -22.48
C SER A 206 22.48 -15.45 -21.05
N ARG A 207 23.41 -14.72 -20.43
CA ARG A 207 23.20 -14.10 -19.12
C ARG A 207 22.10 -13.04 -19.17
N LEU A 208 22.12 -12.15 -20.15
CA LEU A 208 21.11 -11.11 -20.33
C LEU A 208 19.72 -11.72 -20.59
N GLU A 209 19.64 -12.76 -21.42
CA GLU A 209 18.41 -13.50 -21.67
C GLU A 209 17.84 -14.11 -20.37
N ALA A 210 18.70 -14.68 -19.52
CA ALA A 210 18.29 -15.20 -18.22
C ALA A 210 17.76 -14.11 -17.28
N VAL A 211 18.40 -12.92 -17.25
CA VAL A 211 17.93 -11.78 -16.46
C VAL A 211 16.58 -11.27 -16.96
N VAL A 212 16.41 -11.15 -18.29
CA VAL A 212 15.13 -10.74 -18.89
C VAL A 212 14.03 -11.74 -18.53
N ALA A 213 14.27 -13.03 -18.70
CA ALA A 213 13.30 -14.07 -18.35
C ALA A 213 12.97 -14.10 -16.84
N ALA A 214 13.93 -13.79 -15.97
CA ALA A 214 13.68 -13.66 -14.53
C ALA A 214 12.83 -12.42 -14.21
N ARG A 215 13.09 -11.29 -14.89
CA ARG A 215 12.30 -10.07 -14.75
C ARG A 215 10.85 -10.26 -15.21
N GLU A 216 10.63 -10.94 -16.33
CA GLU A 216 9.30 -11.25 -16.84
C GLU A 216 8.49 -12.10 -15.85
N ARG A 217 9.13 -13.12 -15.24
CA ARG A 217 8.51 -13.91 -14.16
C ARG A 217 8.14 -13.05 -12.96
N ALA A 218 9.05 -12.20 -12.49
CA ALA A 218 8.77 -11.31 -11.36
C ALA A 218 7.64 -10.30 -11.65
N LEU A 219 7.53 -9.82 -12.89
CA LEU A 219 6.41 -8.96 -13.31
C LEU A 219 5.09 -9.73 -13.30
N ALA A 220 5.06 -10.97 -13.81
CA ALA A 220 3.87 -11.82 -13.76
C ALA A 220 3.42 -12.09 -12.32
N ASP A 221 4.35 -12.45 -11.42
CA ASP A 221 4.05 -12.67 -10.00
C ASP A 221 3.49 -11.41 -9.33
N ARG A 222 4.07 -10.24 -9.64
CA ARG A 222 3.59 -8.95 -9.14
C ARG A 222 2.17 -8.65 -9.63
N ASP A 223 1.87 -8.92 -10.89
CA ASP A 223 0.55 -8.65 -11.46
C ASP A 223 -0.52 -9.57 -10.83
N VAL A 224 -0.18 -10.83 -10.52
CA VAL A 224 -1.04 -11.74 -9.74
C VAL A 224 -1.27 -11.20 -8.33
N ALA A 225 -0.22 -10.75 -7.64
CA ALA A 225 -0.34 -10.17 -6.30
C ALA A 225 -1.20 -8.91 -6.30
N PHE A 226 -1.06 -8.05 -7.32
CA PHE A 226 -1.88 -6.86 -7.48
C PHE A 226 -3.36 -7.19 -7.68
N ALA A 227 -3.68 -8.17 -8.53
CA ALA A 227 -5.05 -8.65 -8.71
C ALA A 227 -5.66 -9.20 -7.41
N HIS A 228 -4.86 -9.91 -6.60
CA HIS A 228 -5.31 -10.40 -5.30
C HIS A 228 -5.61 -9.26 -4.32
N LEU A 229 -4.73 -8.26 -4.24
CA LEU A 229 -4.93 -7.07 -3.40
C LEU A 229 -6.18 -6.30 -3.81
N GLU A 230 -6.44 -6.14 -5.11
CA GLU A 230 -7.64 -5.45 -5.60
C GLU A 230 -8.93 -6.21 -5.23
N SER A 231 -8.89 -7.54 -5.26
CA SER A 231 -10.00 -8.38 -4.78
C SER A 231 -10.23 -8.21 -3.27
N LEU A 232 -9.16 -8.20 -2.47
CA LEU A 232 -9.26 -7.98 -1.02
C LEU A 232 -9.80 -6.59 -0.69
N LYS A 233 -9.35 -5.55 -1.40
CA LYS A 233 -9.85 -4.19 -1.29
C LYS A 233 -11.35 -4.13 -1.60
N THR A 234 -11.77 -4.70 -2.72
CA THR A 234 -13.20 -4.77 -3.08
C THR A 234 -14.05 -5.46 -2.00
N ARG A 235 -13.54 -6.56 -1.42
CA ARG A 235 -14.22 -7.26 -0.33
C ARG A 235 -14.27 -6.44 0.97
N ALA A 236 -13.20 -5.72 1.29
CA ALA A 236 -13.18 -4.82 2.44
C ALA A 236 -14.20 -3.68 2.26
N GLU A 237 -14.27 -3.08 1.08
CA GLU A 237 -15.27 -2.06 0.74
C GLU A 237 -16.70 -2.59 0.89
N SER A 238 -17.00 -3.82 0.43
CA SER A 238 -18.33 -4.41 0.61
C SER A 238 -18.69 -4.64 2.08
N VAL A 239 -17.74 -5.09 2.90
CA VAL A 239 -17.95 -5.30 4.34
C VAL A 239 -18.23 -3.97 5.05
N VAL A 240 -17.54 -2.89 4.66
CA VAL A 240 -17.81 -1.55 5.20
C VAL A 240 -19.23 -1.10 4.86
N VAL A 241 -19.65 -1.25 3.61
CA VAL A 241 -21.02 -0.92 3.18
C VAL A 241 -22.07 -1.72 3.95
N GLU A 242 -21.86 -3.03 4.14
CA GLU A 242 -22.78 -3.88 4.91
C GLU A 242 -22.86 -3.44 6.38
N ARG A 243 -21.71 -3.18 7.02
CA ARG A 243 -21.66 -2.70 8.40
C ARG A 243 -22.36 -1.36 8.56
N ASP A 244 -22.17 -0.43 7.63
CA ASP A 244 -22.79 0.89 7.68
C ASP A 244 -24.32 0.78 7.52
N ALA A 245 -24.82 -0.16 6.70
CA ALA A 245 -26.24 -0.46 6.61
C ALA A 245 -26.81 -1.08 7.90
N GLN A 246 -26.08 -2.01 8.53
CA GLN A 246 -26.46 -2.59 9.83
C GLN A 246 -26.51 -1.53 10.94
N LEU A 247 -25.52 -0.62 10.97
CA LEU A 247 -25.50 0.50 11.91
C LEU A 247 -26.67 1.45 11.69
N ALA A 248 -27.01 1.77 10.44
CA ALA A 248 -28.18 2.59 10.13
C ALA A 248 -29.48 1.94 10.61
N GLN A 249 -29.63 0.62 10.43
CA GLN A 249 -30.79 -0.12 10.94
C GLN A 249 -30.84 -0.10 12.46
N ALA A 250 -29.73 -0.40 13.14
CA ALA A 250 -29.65 -0.40 14.61
C ALA A 250 -29.97 0.99 15.18
N ASN A 251 -29.43 2.05 14.58
CA ASN A 251 -29.75 3.43 14.98
C ASN A 251 -31.24 3.74 14.77
N GLY A 252 -31.84 3.28 13.67
CA GLY A 252 -33.28 3.40 13.46
C GLY A 252 -34.12 2.70 14.54
N HIS A 253 -33.70 1.50 14.97
CA HIS A 253 -34.35 0.80 16.09
C HIS A 253 -34.18 1.55 17.42
N VAL A 254 -32.99 2.10 17.71
CA VAL A 254 -32.76 2.91 18.92
C VAL A 254 -33.70 4.10 18.94
N VAL A 255 -33.77 4.87 17.85
CA VAL A 255 -34.69 6.02 17.74
C VAL A 255 -36.14 5.61 17.96
N HIS A 256 -36.57 4.46 17.42
CA HIS A 256 -37.92 3.95 17.64
C HIS A 256 -38.17 3.58 19.12
N LEU A 257 -37.22 2.91 19.76
CA LEU A 257 -37.31 2.55 21.18
C LEU A 257 -37.32 3.78 22.09
N GLU A 258 -36.49 4.79 21.79
CA GLU A 258 -36.50 6.08 22.50
C GLU A 258 -37.87 6.75 22.40
N GLY A 259 -38.51 6.70 21.21
CA GLY A 259 -39.88 7.18 21.02
C GLY A 259 -40.91 6.44 21.89
N LEU A 260 -40.83 5.11 21.96
CA LEU A 260 -41.71 4.30 22.82
C LEU A 260 -41.48 4.55 24.32
N VAL A 261 -40.22 4.75 24.72
CA VAL A 261 -39.89 5.09 26.12
C VAL A 261 -40.49 6.44 26.47
N ALA A 262 -40.34 7.46 25.62
CA ALA A 262 -40.93 8.78 25.85
C ALA A 262 -42.47 8.72 25.94
N GLU A 263 -43.13 7.93 25.09
CA GLU A 263 -44.58 7.71 25.18
C GLU A 263 -44.97 7.01 26.49
N ARG A 264 -44.21 6.00 26.90
CA ARG A 264 -44.42 5.32 28.17
C ARG A 264 -44.21 6.26 29.36
N GLU A 265 -43.19 7.10 29.34
CA GLU A 265 -42.93 8.11 30.40
C GLU A 265 -44.12 9.06 30.53
N HIS A 266 -44.64 9.59 29.42
CA HIS A 266 -45.83 10.41 29.42
C HIS A 266 -47.06 9.68 30.02
N LEU A 267 -47.26 8.41 29.66
CA LEU A 267 -48.35 7.60 30.24
C LEU A 267 -48.17 7.35 31.75
N VAL A 268 -46.93 7.16 32.21
CA VAL A 268 -46.64 7.00 33.64
C VAL A 268 -46.92 8.30 34.38
N GLU A 269 -46.48 9.45 33.87
CA GLU A 269 -46.79 10.76 34.45
C GLU A 269 -48.31 10.99 34.56
N GLU A 270 -49.07 10.64 33.53
CA GLU A 270 -50.54 10.73 33.56
C GLU A 270 -51.16 9.80 34.63
N ARG A 271 -50.63 8.58 34.76
CA ARG A 271 -51.11 7.61 35.75
C ARG A 271 -50.76 8.02 37.17
N ASP A 272 -49.58 8.56 37.40
CA ASP A 272 -49.16 9.05 38.71
C ASP A 272 -50.05 10.22 39.15
N ALA A 273 -50.36 11.15 38.24
CA ALA A 273 -51.31 12.24 38.51
C ALA A 273 -52.73 11.70 38.84
N GLN A 274 -53.20 10.66 38.14
CA GLN A 274 -54.47 10.00 38.45
C GLN A 274 -54.46 9.31 39.83
N ILE A 275 -53.35 8.64 40.18
CA ILE A 275 -53.18 7.97 41.47
C ILE A 275 -53.18 9.01 42.60
N GLU A 276 -52.46 10.11 42.45
CA GLU A 276 -52.46 11.21 43.43
C GLU A 276 -53.87 11.77 43.65
N ALA A 277 -54.62 12.01 42.57
CA ALA A 277 -56.01 12.47 42.66
C ALA A 277 -56.92 11.47 43.40
N LEU A 278 -56.79 10.17 43.11
CA LEU A 278 -57.56 9.12 43.80
C LEU A 278 -57.16 8.98 45.27
N GLN A 279 -55.87 9.12 45.59
CA GLN A 279 -55.40 9.08 46.97
C GLN A 279 -55.96 10.25 47.79
N GLU A 280 -56.08 11.43 47.19
CA GLU A 280 -56.65 12.58 47.88
C GLU A 280 -58.14 12.39 48.17
N LEU A 281 -58.92 11.91 47.20
CA LEU A 281 -60.31 11.54 47.42
C LEU A 281 -60.47 10.48 48.52
N LEU A 282 -59.59 9.49 48.56
CA LEU A 282 -59.61 8.47 49.61
C LEU A 282 -59.29 9.05 50.98
N ARG A 283 -58.36 10.02 51.07
CA ARG A 283 -58.07 10.73 52.34
C ARG A 283 -59.29 11.52 52.82
N GLU A 284 -59.96 12.23 51.92
CA GLU A 284 -61.19 12.97 52.24
C GLU A 284 -62.28 12.02 52.77
N GLU A 285 -62.49 10.87 52.12
CA GLU A 285 -63.47 9.87 52.56
C GLU A 285 -63.09 9.26 53.92
N GLN A 286 -61.82 8.90 54.12
CA GLN A 286 -61.34 8.36 55.40
C GLN A 286 -61.50 9.38 56.54
N GLN A 287 -61.25 10.66 56.28
CA GLN A 287 -61.44 11.73 57.25
C GLN A 287 -62.94 11.92 57.59
N ALA A 288 -63.82 11.88 56.60
CA ALA A 288 -65.26 11.90 56.81
C ALA A 288 -65.75 10.68 57.60
N HIS A 289 -65.23 9.48 57.31
CA HIS A 289 -65.56 8.26 58.04
C HIS A 289 -65.05 8.32 59.49
N ALA A 290 -63.84 8.82 59.72
CA ALA A 290 -63.30 9.03 61.06
C ALA A 290 -64.15 10.00 61.88
N GLN A 291 -64.64 11.10 61.27
CA GLN A 291 -65.58 12.02 61.91
C GLN A 291 -66.89 11.32 62.28
N LEU A 292 -67.46 10.53 61.38
CA LEU A 292 -68.70 9.78 61.64
C LEU A 292 -68.54 8.79 62.80
N VAL A 293 -67.39 8.10 62.90
CA VAL A 293 -67.10 7.18 64.01
C VAL A 293 -67.05 7.92 65.35
N VAL A 294 -66.49 9.13 65.38
CA VAL A 294 -66.47 9.98 66.58
C VAL A 294 -67.89 10.39 66.98
N GLU A 295 -68.70 10.87 66.03
CA GLU A 295 -70.10 11.22 66.30
C GLU A 295 -70.92 10.04 66.81
N LEU A 296 -70.74 8.86 66.23
CA LEU A 296 -71.45 7.64 66.63
C LEU A 296 -71.07 7.21 68.06
N ARG A 297 -69.77 7.33 68.41
CA ARG A 297 -69.26 7.05 69.76
C ARG A 297 -69.87 8.02 70.77
N ASP A 298 -69.89 9.31 70.48
CA ASP A 298 -70.43 10.34 71.38
C ASP A 298 -71.95 10.14 71.59
N SER A 299 -72.68 9.77 70.53
CA SER A 299 -74.10 9.40 70.61
C SER A 299 -74.35 8.14 71.46
N LEU A 300 -73.48 7.13 71.36
CA LEU A 300 -73.53 5.93 72.20
C LEU A 300 -73.26 6.27 73.67
N GLN A 301 -72.30 7.14 73.95
CA GLN A 301 -71.98 7.56 75.32
C GLN A 301 -73.16 8.32 75.96
N ALA A 302 -73.80 9.22 75.20
CA ALA A 302 -75.02 9.89 75.64
C ALA A 302 -76.17 8.91 75.95
N LYS A 303 -76.31 7.83 75.17
CA LYS A 303 -77.27 6.75 75.46
C LYS A 303 -76.95 6.00 76.76
N PHE A 304 -75.67 5.73 77.05
CA PHE A 304 -75.27 5.09 78.30
C PHE A 304 -75.57 5.97 79.52
N GLU A 305 -75.33 7.28 79.44
CA GLU A 305 -75.65 8.24 80.51
C GLU A 305 -77.15 8.34 80.78
N LEU A 306 -77.98 8.34 79.71
CA LEU A 306 -79.44 8.32 79.82
C LEU A 306 -79.94 7.04 80.51
N ASN A 307 -79.32 5.89 80.23
CA ASN A 307 -79.70 4.62 80.83
C ASN A 307 -79.34 4.55 82.32
N ALA A 308 -78.20 5.15 82.71
CA ALA A 308 -77.80 5.26 84.11
C ALA A 308 -78.76 6.16 84.92
N THR A 309 -79.26 7.25 84.32
CA THR A 309 -80.28 8.11 84.95
C THR A 309 -81.60 7.38 85.12
N LEU A 310 -82.00 6.56 84.15
CA LEU A 310 -83.22 5.75 84.19
C LEU A 310 -83.19 4.71 85.33
N GLN A 311 -82.05 4.04 85.53
CA GLN A 311 -81.84 3.14 86.67
C GLN A 311 -81.91 3.85 88.03
N GLY A 312 -81.44 5.11 88.12
CA GLY A 312 -81.57 5.93 89.32
C GLY A 312 -83.03 6.22 89.70
N ILE A 313 -83.87 6.55 88.71
CA ILE A 313 -85.30 6.82 88.91
C ILE A 313 -86.06 5.56 89.34
N GLU A 314 -85.72 4.40 88.78
CA GLU A 314 -86.35 3.13 89.17
C GLU A 314 -86.02 2.71 90.61
N ALA A 315 -84.79 2.95 91.08
CA ALA A 315 -84.39 2.69 92.45
C ALA A 315 -85.13 3.61 93.45
N GLU A 316 -85.36 4.87 93.09
CA GLU A 316 -86.10 5.84 93.91
C GLU A 316 -87.58 5.48 93.99
N ARG A 317 -88.19 5.05 92.88
CA ARG A 317 -89.56 4.52 92.84
C ARG A 317 -89.74 3.30 93.76
N ALA A 318 -88.78 2.37 93.77
CA ALA A 318 -88.82 1.18 94.64
C ALA A 318 -88.68 1.51 96.13
N LYS A 319 -88.09 2.65 96.47
CA LYS A 319 -88.01 3.17 97.85
C LYS A 319 -89.34 3.77 98.30
N LEU A 320 -89.93 4.63 97.46
CA LEU A 320 -91.25 5.25 97.71
C LEU A 320 -92.38 4.23 97.87
N VAL A 321 -92.38 3.15 97.08
CA VAL A 321 -93.39 2.08 97.20
C VAL A 321 -93.30 1.35 98.55
N ARG A 322 -92.09 1.17 99.10
CA ARG A 322 -91.91 0.57 100.44
C ARG A 322 -92.43 1.49 101.54
N GLU A 323 -92.16 2.79 101.42
CA GLU A 323 -92.60 3.81 102.37
C GLU A 323 -94.14 3.91 102.44
N VAL A 324 -94.80 3.86 101.28
CA VAL A 324 -96.28 3.88 101.19
C VAL A 324 -96.89 2.62 101.82
N ASN A 325 -96.32 1.43 101.58
CA ASN A 325 -96.83 0.19 102.17
C ASN A 325 -96.70 0.16 103.70
N GLU A 326 -95.64 0.74 104.27
CA GLU A 326 -95.54 0.88 105.73
C GLU A 326 -96.60 1.81 106.31
N GLN A 327 -96.96 2.89 105.61
CA GLN A 327 -98.00 3.82 106.07
C GLN A 327 -99.40 3.22 106.01
N VAL A 328 -99.70 2.40 105.00
CA VAL A 328 -100.97 1.67 104.89
C VAL A 328 -101.15 0.70 106.06
N GLN A 329 -100.09 0.02 106.49
CA GLN A 329 -100.18 -0.94 107.59
C GLN A 329 -100.38 -0.27 108.96
N ARG A 330 -99.78 0.91 109.18
CA ARG A 330 -100.01 1.71 110.40
C ARG A 330 -101.44 2.26 110.51
N LEU A 331 -102.14 2.44 109.38
CA LEU A 331 -103.55 2.85 109.36
C LEU A 331 -104.49 1.69 109.70
N ALA A 332 -104.19 0.48 109.23
CA ALA A 332 -104.98 -0.73 109.52
C ALA A 332 -104.95 -1.13 111.01
N ASP A 333 -103.82 -0.94 111.70
CA ASP A 333 -103.70 -1.24 113.14
C ASP A 333 -104.46 -0.22 114.02
N ARG A 334 -104.55 1.04 113.57
CA ARG A 334 -105.26 2.13 114.26
C ARG A 334 -106.79 2.02 114.15
N GLU A 335 -107.32 1.47 113.06
CA GLU A 335 -108.76 1.17 112.94
C GLU A 335 -109.20 0.05 113.90
N LYS A 336 -108.32 -0.91 114.17
CA LYS A 336 -108.61 -2.02 115.10
C LYS A 336 -108.76 -1.56 116.54
N GLU A 337 -107.95 -0.59 116.99
CA GLU A 337 -108.03 0.00 118.34
C GLU A 337 -109.31 0.84 118.55
N VAL A 338 -109.80 1.51 117.50
CA VAL A 338 -111.05 2.29 117.57
C VAL A 338 -112.28 1.37 117.69
N GLY A 339 -112.27 0.20 117.06
CA GLY A 339 -113.35 -0.79 117.18
C GLY A 339 -113.52 -1.39 118.58
N GLU A 340 -112.42 -1.49 119.36
CA GLU A 340 -112.45 -2.00 120.74
C GLU A 340 -112.94 -0.95 121.74
N CYS A 341 -112.71 0.34 121.48
CA CYS A 341 -113.18 1.44 122.32
C CYS A 341 -114.71 1.63 122.26
N TYR A 342 -115.36 1.36 121.11
CA TYR A 342 -116.82 1.47 121.00
C TYR A 342 -117.58 0.33 121.70
N ARG A 343 -117.01 -0.87 121.83
CA ARG A 343 -117.60 -1.96 122.64
C ARG A 343 -117.57 -1.67 124.14
N LEU A 344 -116.52 -0.99 124.62
CA LEU A 344 -116.36 -0.65 126.05
C LEU A 344 -117.37 0.40 126.54
N ILE A 345 -117.81 1.30 125.64
CA ILE A 345 -118.79 2.35 125.95
C ILE A 345 -120.21 1.80 126.08
N ALA A 346 -120.56 0.73 125.35
CA ALA A 346 -121.87 0.10 125.43
C ALA A 346 -122.11 -0.65 126.76
N ASP A 347 -121.09 -1.26 127.35
CA ASP A 347 -121.19 -2.02 128.62
C ASP A 347 -121.27 -1.11 129.87
N LEU A 348 -120.69 0.10 129.81
CA LEU A 348 -120.71 1.03 130.94
C LEU A 348 -122.07 1.72 131.15
N GLN A 349 -122.89 1.83 130.11
CA GLN A 349 -124.22 2.45 130.23
C GLN A 349 -125.28 1.52 130.84
N ALA A 350 -125.08 0.20 130.86
CA ALA A 350 -125.96 -0.75 131.55
C ALA A 350 -125.77 -0.76 133.09
N THR A 351 -124.63 -0.28 133.60
CA THR A 351 -124.31 -0.31 135.05
C THR A 351 -124.84 0.92 135.81
N VAL A 352 -125.12 2.02 135.11
CA VAL A 352 -125.64 3.26 135.73
C VAL A 352 -127.13 3.16 136.12
N LEU A 353 -127.85 2.16 135.59
CA LEU A 353 -129.24 1.86 135.97
C LEU A 353 -129.40 1.28 137.39
N TYR A 354 -128.34 1.04 138.16
CA TYR A 354 -128.46 0.35 139.46
C TYR A 354 -128.01 1.15 140.69
N ARG A 355 -127.21 2.23 140.55
CA ARG A 355 -126.54 2.87 141.70
C ARG A 355 -127.03 4.25 142.13
N GLN A 356 -128.01 4.86 141.45
CA GLN A 356 -128.59 6.15 141.87
C GLN A 356 -129.92 6.05 142.65
N SER A 357 -130.43 4.84 142.93
CA SER A 357 -131.66 4.61 143.71
C SER A 357 -131.47 4.46 145.23
N PHE A 358 -130.24 4.58 145.78
CA PHE A 358 -129.98 4.19 147.18
C PHE A 358 -129.45 5.29 148.13
N ARG A 359 -129.33 6.56 147.71
CA ARG A 359 -128.76 7.63 148.57
C ARG A 359 -129.76 8.61 149.20
N TRP A 360 -131.07 8.43 149.03
CA TRP A 360 -132.08 9.27 149.71
C TRP A 360 -132.85 8.57 150.84
N TRP A 361 -132.46 7.34 151.20
CA TRP A 361 -133.21 6.49 152.14
C TRP A 361 -132.37 5.89 153.27
N LEU A 362 -131.60 6.72 154.00
CA LEU A 362 -131.42 6.61 155.48
C LEU A 362 -130.32 7.55 155.99
N ARG A 363 -130.61 8.84 155.84
CA ARG A 363 -130.37 9.85 156.86
C ARG A 363 -131.53 9.70 157.87
N LEU A 364 -131.60 8.60 158.61
CA LEU A 364 -131.18 8.43 160.00
C LEU A 364 -131.58 9.60 160.95
N PRO A 365 -132.25 9.26 162.07
CA PRO A 365 -133.28 10.08 162.71
C PRO A 365 -132.77 10.81 163.96
N LEU A 366 -133.47 11.89 164.29
CA LEU A 366 -133.32 12.77 165.47
C LEU A 366 -132.26 13.88 165.36
N ALA A 367 -132.53 14.81 164.44
CA ALA A 367 -132.79 16.18 164.88
C ALA A 367 -134.27 16.28 165.31
N ARG A 368 -134.63 15.69 166.47
CA ARG A 368 -135.75 16.18 167.28
C ARG A 368 -135.12 17.08 168.34
N MET A 369 -135.54 18.34 168.32
CA MET A 369 -135.48 19.32 169.41
C MET A 369 -134.13 20.00 169.70
N LYS A 370 -133.71 20.85 168.74
CA LYS A 370 -133.71 22.31 168.94
C LYS A 370 -134.65 22.86 167.85
N MET A 371 -135.75 23.56 168.12
CA MET A 371 -136.32 24.11 169.34
C MET A 371 -137.82 24.22 169.13
N THR A 372 -138.63 23.67 170.04
CA THR A 372 -139.85 24.36 170.45
C THR A 372 -139.38 25.67 171.09
N LEU A 373 -139.74 26.74 170.42
CA LEU A 373 -139.95 28.11 170.89
C LEU A 373 -138.68 29.02 171.00
N ARG A 374 -138.51 30.21 170.40
CA ARG A 374 -139.44 31.23 169.82
C ARG A 374 -140.64 30.62 169.12
N GLN A 375 -141.74 30.43 169.85
CA GLN A 375 -142.67 31.44 170.31
C GLN A 375 -143.16 32.19 169.09
N THR A 376 -144.49 32.15 169.00
CA THR A 376 -145.33 33.28 168.62
C THR A 376 -145.26 33.75 167.18
#